data_AF-A0A534UDI0-F1
#
_entry.id   AF-A0A534UDI0-F1
#
_cell.length_a   1.000
_cell.length_b   1.000
_cell.length_c   1.000
_cell.angle_alpha   90.00
_cell.angle_beta   90.00
_cell.angle_gamma   90.00
#
_symmetry.space_group_name_H-M   'P 1'
#
loop_
_entity.id
_entity.type
_entity.pdbx_description
1 polymer ?
#
loop_
_entity_poly.entity_id
_entity_poly.type
_entity_poly.pdbx_seq_one_letter_code
_entity_poly.pdbx_strand_id
1 'polypeptide(L)'
;MLRIAAAGLLAFGLACGSGSGSSSATLNGVVRGQPMKPVDAVSSPARVSLGAISADVAAIVLSDVSGVCAKLTANTEPKNGKALVIMLADVDRSSFSVTAPSQPGTFDVFNPTGTSGIPPAHLAVVRFGVNESCAEVPGQSAVATSGAVKLTSVSASGYAGTYTIGLETGEQISGEFHTASCPGLATYLATPTHSCGG
;
A
#
# COMPACT_ATOMS: atom_id res chain seq x y z
N MET A 1 -45.50 -36.14 34.63
CA MET A 1 -44.17 -36.70 34.32
C MET A 1 -43.91 -36.49 32.84
N LEU A 2 -42.96 -35.60 32.50
CA LEU A 2 -41.93 -35.70 31.45
C LEU A 2 -41.44 -34.27 31.17
N ARG A 3 -40.23 -33.97 31.64
CA ARG A 3 -39.52 -32.70 31.43
C ARG A 3 -38.77 -32.81 30.10
N ILE A 4 -38.96 -31.87 29.19
CA ILE A 4 -38.05 -31.67 28.04
C ILE A 4 -37.44 -30.28 28.19
N ALA A 5 -36.17 -30.27 28.60
CA ALA A 5 -35.32 -29.10 28.58
C ALA A 5 -34.86 -28.85 27.14
N ALA A 6 -35.16 -27.67 26.60
CA ALA A 6 -34.56 -27.18 25.36
C ALA A 6 -33.60 -26.05 25.72
N ALA A 7 -32.32 -26.40 25.89
CA ALA A 7 -31.22 -25.46 25.99
C ALA A 7 -30.93 -24.90 24.58
N GLY A 8 -31.36 -23.67 24.33
CA GLY A 8 -31.03 -22.93 23.11
C GLY A 8 -29.73 -22.15 23.30
N LEU A 9 -28.60 -22.80 23.03
CA LEU A 9 -27.28 -22.19 22.96
C LEU A 9 -27.04 -21.71 21.51
N LEU A 10 -27.13 -20.41 21.23
CA LEU A 10 -26.59 -19.82 19.99
C LEU A 10 -25.91 -18.50 20.32
N ALA A 11 -24.66 -18.63 20.75
CA ALA A 11 -23.70 -17.55 20.88
C ALA A 11 -22.80 -17.49 19.63
N PHE A 12 -22.23 -16.29 19.45
CA PHE A 12 -21.18 -15.89 18.50
C PHE A 12 -21.63 -15.45 17.10
N GLY A 13 -21.99 -14.16 17.03
CA GLY A 13 -21.79 -13.39 15.81
C GLY A 13 -20.32 -13.48 15.39
N LEU A 14 -20.13 -13.90 14.15
CA LEU A 14 -18.86 -13.93 13.44
C LEU A 14 -18.30 -12.51 13.38
N ALA A 15 -17.45 -12.15 14.35
CA ALA A 15 -16.44 -11.15 14.10
C ALA A 15 -15.54 -11.73 13.00
N CYS A 16 -15.72 -11.24 11.76
CA CYS A 16 -14.69 -11.35 10.73
C CYS A 16 -13.44 -10.65 11.27
N GLY A 17 -12.62 -11.40 12.01
CA GLY A 17 -11.28 -10.99 12.36
C GLY A 17 -10.50 -10.88 11.06
N SER A 18 -10.36 -9.65 10.58
CA SER A 18 -9.34 -9.27 9.61
C SER A 18 -8.01 -9.86 10.07
N GLY A 19 -7.42 -10.70 9.22
CA GLY A 19 -6.40 -11.67 9.60
C GLY A 19 -5.28 -11.09 10.46
N SER A 20 -4.99 -11.77 11.58
CA SER A 20 -3.81 -11.57 12.42
C SER A 20 -2.53 -12.10 11.76
N GLY A 21 -2.27 -11.70 10.51
CA GLY A 21 -0.90 -11.71 10.01
C GLY A 21 -0.16 -10.59 10.74
N SER A 22 0.95 -10.89 11.41
CA SER A 22 1.79 -9.86 12.02
C SER A 22 2.31 -8.93 10.92
N SER A 23 1.68 -7.77 10.76
CA SER A 23 2.19 -6.72 9.88
C SER A 23 3.27 -5.93 10.59
N SER A 24 4.37 -5.67 9.91
CA SER A 24 5.44 -4.81 10.42
C SER A 24 6.00 -3.97 9.29
N ALA A 25 6.48 -2.78 9.62
CA ALA A 25 7.15 -1.93 8.67
C ALA A 25 8.12 -1.00 9.39
N THR A 26 9.19 -0.65 8.70
CA THR A 26 10.15 0.35 9.16
C THR A 26 10.35 1.39 8.08
N LEU A 27 10.66 2.61 8.51
CA LEU A 27 11.14 3.68 7.62
C LEU A 27 12.29 4.37 8.33
N ASN A 28 13.44 4.36 7.66
CA ASN A 28 14.65 5.07 8.06
C ASN A 28 14.86 6.24 7.11
N GLY A 29 14.95 7.44 7.68
CA GLY A 29 15.10 8.69 6.96
C GLY A 29 13.99 9.69 7.29
N VAL A 30 14.06 10.86 6.67
CA VAL A 30 13.12 11.97 6.86
C VAL A 30 12.82 12.54 5.49
N VAL A 31 11.54 12.81 5.21
CA VAL A 31 11.10 13.33 3.91
C VAL A 31 10.63 14.75 4.08
N ARG A 32 11.29 15.75 3.48
CA ARG A 32 10.92 17.17 3.63
C ARG A 32 10.70 17.62 5.09
N GLY A 33 11.54 17.12 5.99
CA GLY A 33 11.41 17.39 7.44
C GLY A 33 10.31 16.60 8.16
N GLN A 34 9.63 15.67 7.48
CA GLN A 34 8.57 14.83 8.01
C GLN A 34 9.12 13.46 8.40
N PRO A 35 9.37 13.19 9.70
CA PRO A 35 9.63 11.84 10.15
C PRO A 35 8.35 11.01 10.07
N MET A 36 8.48 9.72 9.83
CA MET A 36 7.37 8.77 9.86
C MET A 36 7.83 7.49 10.55
N LYS A 37 7.01 6.98 11.47
CA LYS A 37 7.18 5.66 12.06
C LYS A 37 5.97 4.82 11.69
N PRO A 38 6.08 3.90 10.72
CA PRO A 38 4.97 3.02 10.39
C PRO A 38 4.48 2.24 11.61
N VAL A 39 3.17 2.17 11.79
CA VAL A 39 2.48 1.34 12.79
C VAL A 39 1.52 0.35 12.14
N ASP A 40 1.25 0.51 10.84
CA ASP A 40 0.41 -0.38 10.05
C ASP A 40 1.00 -0.56 8.65
N ALA A 41 0.81 -1.74 8.08
CA ALA A 41 1.35 -2.12 6.78
C ALA A 41 0.39 -3.08 6.08
N VAL A 42 -0.24 -2.61 5.00
CA VAL A 42 -1.28 -3.33 4.29
C VAL A 42 -0.96 -3.45 2.80
N SER A 43 -1.54 -4.44 2.15
CA SER A 43 -1.37 -4.60 0.71
C SER A 43 -2.54 -5.25 0.01
N SER A 44 -2.63 -5.06 -1.31
CA SER A 44 -3.60 -5.74 -2.16
C SER A 44 -3.10 -5.73 -3.60
N PRO A 45 -3.37 -6.79 -4.38
CA PRO A 45 -3.48 -6.64 -5.82
C PRO A 45 -4.54 -5.57 -6.10
N ALA A 46 -4.23 -4.59 -6.94
CA ALA A 46 -5.14 -3.50 -7.28
C ALA A 46 -5.03 -3.17 -8.76
N ARG A 47 -6.16 -2.77 -9.37
CA ARG A 47 -6.17 -2.20 -10.71
C ARG A 47 -6.21 -0.69 -10.58
N VAL A 48 -5.14 -0.02 -11.03
CA VAL A 48 -4.99 1.44 -10.96
C VAL A 48 -5.09 2.06 -12.34
N SER A 49 -5.63 3.27 -12.42
CA SER A 49 -5.63 4.06 -13.65
C SER A 49 -4.38 4.94 -13.68
N LEU A 50 -3.55 4.77 -14.73
CA LEU A 50 -2.38 5.60 -15.02
C LEU A 50 -2.69 6.50 -16.23
N GLY A 51 -3.81 7.22 -16.16
CA GLY A 51 -4.31 8.05 -17.27
C GLY A 51 -5.02 7.21 -18.34
N ALA A 52 -4.37 7.01 -19.50
CA ALA A 52 -4.96 6.29 -20.63
C ALA A 52 -4.90 4.77 -20.52
N ILE A 53 -4.13 4.24 -19.54
CA ILE A 53 -3.97 2.81 -19.32
C ILE A 53 -4.43 2.43 -17.91
N SER A 54 -4.97 1.22 -17.78
CA SER A 54 -5.17 0.58 -16.48
C SER A 54 -4.10 -0.48 -16.28
N ALA A 55 -3.51 -0.51 -15.09
CA ALA A 55 -2.45 -1.43 -14.72
C ALA A 55 -2.86 -2.26 -13.50
N ASP A 56 -2.61 -3.56 -13.54
CA ASP A 56 -2.69 -4.39 -12.33
C ASP A 56 -1.34 -4.28 -11.59
N VAL A 57 -1.40 -3.94 -10.32
CA VAL A 57 -0.21 -3.70 -9.47
C VAL A 57 -0.35 -4.44 -8.15
N ALA A 58 0.79 -4.75 -7.54
CA ALA A 58 0.83 -5.01 -6.10
C ALA A 58 0.92 -3.65 -5.39
N ALA A 59 -0.19 -3.22 -4.78
CA ALA A 59 -0.24 -2.01 -3.97
C ALA A 59 0.11 -2.33 -2.52
N ILE A 60 1.05 -1.58 -1.95
CA ILE A 60 1.55 -1.69 -0.59
C ILE A 60 1.46 -0.31 0.05
N VAL A 61 0.96 -0.23 1.27
CA VAL A 61 0.84 1.01 2.04
C VAL A 61 1.42 0.80 3.42
N LEU A 62 2.41 1.62 3.78
CA LEU A 62 2.97 1.70 5.12
C LEU A 62 2.49 3.02 5.74
N SER A 63 1.84 3.00 6.89
CA SER A 63 1.26 4.21 7.49
C SER A 63 1.62 4.37 8.96
N ASP A 64 1.73 5.62 9.40
CA ASP A 64 1.82 5.98 10.82
C ASP A 64 0.46 6.03 11.54
N VAL A 65 -0.63 5.78 10.81
CA VAL A 65 -1.97 5.61 11.35
C VAL A 65 -2.27 4.12 11.48
N SER A 66 -2.82 3.68 12.61
CA SER A 66 -3.26 2.29 12.80
C SER A 66 -4.64 2.02 12.20
N GLY A 67 -4.91 0.78 11.81
CA GLY A 67 -6.24 0.37 11.35
C GLY A 67 -6.54 0.87 9.92
N VAL A 68 -5.49 1.04 9.12
CA VAL A 68 -5.56 1.56 7.74
C VAL A 68 -6.52 0.72 6.92
N CYS A 69 -6.49 -0.61 7.05
CA CYS A 69 -7.37 -1.44 6.24
C CYS A 69 -8.86 -1.18 6.47
N ALA A 70 -9.27 -0.93 7.73
CA ALA A 70 -10.64 -0.58 8.04
C ALA A 70 -11.04 0.77 7.43
N LYS A 71 -10.14 1.76 7.51
CA LYS A 71 -10.34 3.10 6.92
C LYS A 71 -10.44 3.05 5.39
N LEU A 72 -9.54 2.31 4.73
CA LEU A 72 -9.56 2.10 3.28
C LEU A 72 -10.82 1.35 2.83
N THR A 73 -11.23 0.31 3.57
CA THR A 73 -12.47 -0.43 3.31
C THR A 73 -13.70 0.47 3.43
N ALA A 74 -13.69 1.42 4.37
CA ALA A 74 -14.72 2.43 4.51
C ALA A 74 -14.60 3.58 3.47
N ASN A 75 -13.63 3.52 2.56
CA ASN A 75 -13.30 4.58 1.61
C ASN A 75 -13.06 5.95 2.28
N THR A 76 -12.30 5.93 3.37
CA THR A 76 -12.00 7.12 4.17
C THR A 76 -10.53 7.46 4.24
N GLU A 77 -10.22 8.75 4.04
CA GLU A 77 -8.90 9.31 4.23
C GLU A 77 -8.66 9.63 5.71
N PRO A 78 -7.50 9.26 6.30
CA PRO A 78 -7.15 9.76 7.61
C PRO A 78 -6.94 11.27 7.58
N LYS A 79 -7.56 12.00 8.53
CA LYS A 79 -7.42 13.46 8.67
C LYS A 79 -5.98 13.94 8.73
N ASN A 80 -5.19 13.29 9.57
CA ASN A 80 -3.77 13.56 9.75
C ASN A 80 -3.07 12.22 9.70
N GLY A 81 -2.18 12.06 8.74
CA GLY A 81 -1.45 10.81 8.56
C GLY A 81 -0.38 10.94 7.51
N LYS A 82 0.60 10.06 7.60
CA LYS A 82 1.65 9.90 6.61
C LYS A 82 1.57 8.48 6.09
N ALA A 83 1.86 8.33 4.80
CA ALA A 83 1.89 7.03 4.17
C ALA A 83 3.02 6.96 3.15
N LEU A 84 3.72 5.83 3.14
CA LEU A 84 4.52 5.41 2.00
C LEU A 84 3.68 4.44 1.18
N VAL A 85 3.33 4.85 -0.04
CA VAL A 85 2.61 4.03 -1.02
C VAL A 85 3.61 3.50 -2.02
N ILE A 86 3.64 2.18 -2.18
CA ILE A 86 4.51 1.46 -3.11
C ILE A 86 3.61 0.68 -4.05
N MET A 87 3.75 0.89 -5.35
CA MET A 87 3.08 0.10 -6.38
C MET A 87 4.14 -0.64 -7.20
N LEU A 88 4.03 -1.96 -7.25
CA LEU A 88 4.94 -2.82 -7.99
C LEU A 88 4.23 -3.45 -9.18
N ALA A 89 4.92 -3.52 -10.31
CA ALA A 89 4.39 -4.13 -11.52
C ALA A 89 5.47 -4.83 -12.34
N ASP A 90 5.07 -5.90 -13.01
CA ASP A 90 5.79 -6.49 -14.12
C ASP A 90 5.26 -5.87 -15.42
N VAL A 91 6.18 -5.37 -16.25
CA VAL A 91 5.89 -4.74 -17.53
C VAL A 91 6.42 -5.64 -18.64
N ASP A 92 5.52 -6.21 -19.43
CA ASP A 92 5.88 -6.84 -20.68
C ASP A 92 6.10 -5.76 -21.75
N ARG A 93 7.37 -5.47 -22.04
CA ARG A 93 7.76 -4.43 -23.00
C ARG A 93 7.41 -4.77 -24.46
N SER A 94 7.04 -6.02 -24.76
CA SER A 94 6.65 -6.44 -26.11
C SER A 94 5.16 -6.19 -26.38
N SER A 95 4.30 -6.42 -25.37
CA SER A 95 2.85 -6.24 -25.46
C SER A 95 2.35 -4.96 -24.77
N PHE A 96 3.23 -4.28 -24.02
CA PHE A 96 2.91 -3.19 -23.08
C PHE A 96 1.88 -3.58 -22.01
N SER A 97 1.72 -4.89 -21.73
CA SER A 97 0.92 -5.38 -20.62
C SER A 97 1.59 -5.06 -19.29
N VAL A 98 0.78 -4.68 -18.30
CA VAL A 98 1.22 -4.37 -16.93
C VAL A 98 0.45 -5.24 -15.95
N THR A 99 1.16 -6.08 -15.21
CA THR A 99 0.59 -7.06 -14.29
C THR A 99 1.19 -6.98 -12.90
N ALA A 100 0.42 -7.33 -11.87
CA ALA A 100 0.95 -7.42 -10.52
C ALA A 100 1.97 -8.56 -10.44
N PRO A 101 3.08 -8.38 -9.70
CA PRO A 101 4.10 -9.41 -9.59
C PRO A 101 3.59 -10.65 -8.87
N SER A 102 3.88 -11.81 -9.44
CA SER A 102 3.50 -13.12 -8.89
C SER A 102 4.64 -13.83 -8.15
N GLN A 103 5.87 -13.30 -8.24
CA GLN A 103 7.08 -13.88 -7.66
C GLN A 103 7.94 -12.80 -6.99
N PRO A 104 8.80 -13.18 -6.03
CA PRO A 104 9.85 -12.30 -5.51
C PRO A 104 10.74 -11.73 -6.62
N GLY A 105 11.30 -10.54 -6.41
CA GLY A 105 12.08 -9.83 -7.40
C GLY A 105 12.56 -8.46 -6.94
N THR A 106 13.39 -7.81 -7.75
CA THR A 106 13.81 -6.42 -7.55
C THR A 106 13.12 -5.55 -8.57
N PHE A 107 12.48 -4.49 -8.08
CA PHE A 107 11.68 -3.55 -8.86
C PHE A 107 12.36 -2.19 -8.80
N ASP A 108 12.79 -1.69 -9.95
CA ASP A 108 13.50 -0.43 -10.05
C ASP A 108 12.51 0.73 -9.96
N VAL A 109 12.86 1.74 -9.16
CA VAL A 109 12.05 2.95 -9.03
C VAL A 109 12.06 3.69 -10.36
N PHE A 110 10.87 4.05 -10.82
CA PHE A 110 10.69 4.90 -11.98
C PHE A 110 9.51 5.83 -11.76
N ASN A 111 9.72 7.11 -12.03
CA ASN A 111 8.70 8.14 -11.86
C ASN A 111 8.01 8.40 -13.22
N PRO A 112 6.77 7.93 -13.42
CA PRO A 112 6.08 8.07 -14.70
C PRO A 112 5.75 9.52 -15.08
N THR A 113 5.74 10.44 -14.10
CA THR A 113 5.43 11.86 -14.34
C THR A 113 6.68 12.71 -14.60
N GLY A 114 7.84 12.28 -14.11
CA GLY A 114 9.10 13.03 -14.17
C GLY A 114 10.14 12.45 -15.12
N THR A 115 9.95 11.21 -15.59
CA THR A 115 10.93 10.51 -16.41
C THR A 115 10.39 10.24 -17.81
N SER A 116 11.10 10.70 -18.83
CA SER A 116 10.92 10.24 -20.20
C SER A 116 11.75 8.97 -20.42
N GLY A 117 11.13 7.90 -20.92
CA GLY A 117 11.84 6.65 -21.19
C GLY A 117 10.96 5.42 -21.22
N ILE A 118 11.57 4.28 -21.52
CA ILE A 118 10.92 2.98 -21.46
C ILE A 118 10.94 2.52 -20.00
N PRO A 119 9.79 2.20 -19.39
CA PRO A 119 9.75 1.70 -18.02
C PRO A 119 10.55 0.40 -17.88
N PRO A 120 11.18 0.16 -16.71
CA PRO A 120 11.81 -1.12 -16.40
C PRO A 120 10.82 -2.29 -16.50
N ALA A 121 11.33 -3.49 -16.77
CA ALA A 121 10.50 -4.70 -16.79
C ALA A 121 9.91 -5.04 -15.40
N HIS A 122 10.64 -4.71 -14.33
CA HIS A 122 10.16 -4.76 -12.95
C HIS A 122 10.15 -3.34 -12.41
N LEU A 123 8.96 -2.76 -12.33
CA LEU A 123 8.73 -1.36 -12.05
C LEU A 123 8.26 -1.16 -10.61
N ALA A 124 8.84 -0.18 -9.91
CA ALA A 124 8.31 0.38 -8.68
C ALA A 124 7.93 1.86 -8.87
N VAL A 125 6.70 2.21 -8.50
CA VAL A 125 6.29 3.61 -8.30
C VAL A 125 6.09 3.81 -6.82
N VAL A 126 6.85 4.73 -6.22
CA VAL A 126 6.82 4.96 -4.78
C VAL A 126 6.57 6.42 -4.47
N ARG A 127 5.71 6.66 -3.47
CA ARG A 127 5.30 7.99 -3.06
C ARG A 127 5.13 8.08 -1.56
N PHE A 128 5.68 9.13 -0.98
CA PHE A 128 5.44 9.55 0.38
C PHE A 128 4.39 10.65 0.39
N GLY A 129 3.25 10.39 1.02
CA GLY A 129 2.16 11.34 1.18
C GLY A 129 2.04 11.81 2.62
N VAL A 130 1.75 13.09 2.81
CA VAL A 130 1.33 13.66 4.08
C VAL A 130 -0.03 14.29 3.89
N ASN A 131 -0.99 13.88 4.71
CA ASN A 131 -2.32 14.43 4.70
C ASN A 131 -2.54 15.36 5.89
N GLU A 132 -3.19 16.49 5.62
CA GLU A 132 -3.76 17.40 6.60
C GLU A 132 -5.22 17.67 6.22
N SER A 133 -6.14 17.61 7.17
CA SER A 133 -7.57 17.79 6.93
C SER A 133 -8.13 16.89 5.79
N CYS A 134 -7.63 15.65 5.68
CA CYS A 134 -8.03 14.67 4.64
C CYS A 134 -7.66 15.05 3.20
N ALA A 135 -6.79 16.03 3.03
CA ALA A 135 -6.19 16.35 1.76
C ALA A 135 -4.69 16.18 1.86
N GLU A 136 -4.09 15.66 0.81
CA GLU A 136 -2.65 15.63 0.76
C GLU A 136 -2.08 17.05 0.68
N VAL A 137 -0.96 17.27 1.37
CA VAL A 137 -0.16 18.48 1.33
C VAL A 137 1.03 18.26 0.38
N PRO A 138 0.99 18.77 -0.87
CA PRO A 138 2.04 18.49 -1.85
C PRO A 138 3.41 19.01 -1.42
N GLY A 139 3.45 20.14 -0.70
CA GLY A 139 4.70 20.73 -0.21
C GLY A 139 5.43 19.91 0.87
N GLN A 140 4.74 18.94 1.48
CA GLN A 140 5.28 18.02 2.49
C GLN A 140 5.42 16.59 1.97
N SER A 141 4.93 16.32 0.76
CA SER A 141 4.91 15.01 0.12
C SER A 141 6.01 14.90 -0.93
N ALA A 142 6.39 13.70 -1.32
CA ALA A 142 7.45 13.47 -2.30
C ALA A 142 7.22 12.17 -3.08
N VAL A 143 7.74 12.10 -4.30
CA VAL A 143 7.80 10.93 -5.14
C VAL A 143 9.22 10.39 -5.26
N ALA A 144 9.35 9.08 -5.36
CA ALA A 144 10.64 8.45 -5.57
C ALA A 144 11.06 8.58 -7.04
N THR A 145 12.35 8.85 -7.26
CA THR A 145 12.95 9.02 -8.58
C THR A 145 14.08 8.04 -8.87
N SER A 146 14.57 7.35 -7.84
CA SER A 146 15.66 6.38 -7.97
C SER A 146 15.63 5.33 -6.86
N GLY A 147 16.46 4.30 -7.01
CA GLY A 147 16.57 3.18 -6.07
C GLY A 147 15.70 2.01 -6.47
N ALA A 148 15.39 1.13 -5.51
CA ALA A 148 14.67 -0.10 -5.79
C ALA A 148 13.87 -0.60 -4.59
N VAL A 149 12.85 -1.40 -4.89
CA VAL A 149 12.09 -2.21 -3.94
C VAL A 149 12.39 -3.67 -4.21
N LYS A 150 12.84 -4.41 -3.20
CA LYS A 150 13.09 -5.85 -3.27
C LYS A 150 11.96 -6.59 -2.59
N LEU A 151 11.15 -7.29 -3.37
CA LEU A 151 10.12 -8.20 -2.91
C LEU A 151 10.77 -9.53 -2.56
N THR A 152 10.69 -9.95 -1.30
CA THR A 152 11.26 -11.22 -0.82
C THR A 152 10.20 -12.31 -0.69
N SER A 153 8.93 -11.94 -0.58
CA SER A 153 7.81 -12.88 -0.53
C SER A 153 6.56 -12.30 -1.21
N VAL A 154 5.88 -13.16 -1.96
CA VAL A 154 4.56 -12.93 -2.54
C VAL A 154 3.64 -14.05 -2.08
N SER A 155 2.53 -13.70 -1.44
CA SER A 155 1.57 -14.68 -0.93
C SER A 155 0.15 -14.12 -0.98
N ALA A 156 -0.85 -15.00 -0.86
CA ALA A 156 -2.24 -14.56 -0.74
C ALA A 156 -2.50 -13.71 0.54
N SER A 157 -1.68 -13.90 1.58
CA SER A 157 -1.76 -13.15 2.83
C SER A 157 -1.09 -11.77 2.79
N GLY A 158 -0.35 -11.45 1.74
CA GLY A 158 0.35 -10.17 1.58
C GLY A 158 1.76 -10.33 1.00
N TYR A 159 2.50 -9.23 1.04
CA TYR A 159 3.85 -9.09 0.51
C TYR A 159 4.85 -8.79 1.62
N ALA A 160 6.10 -9.22 1.43
CA ALA A 160 7.22 -8.81 2.26
C ALA A 160 8.42 -8.39 1.40
N GLY A 161 9.22 -7.46 1.91
CA GLY A 161 10.35 -6.93 1.17
C GLY A 161 11.10 -5.82 1.89
N THR A 162 12.07 -5.27 1.18
CA THR A 162 12.88 -4.13 1.59
C THR A 162 12.86 -3.05 0.53
N TYR A 163 13.15 -1.81 0.89
CA TYR A 163 13.30 -0.73 -0.08
C TYR A 163 14.46 0.18 0.31
N THR A 164 15.11 0.72 -0.71
CA THR A 164 16.04 1.83 -0.60
C THR A 164 15.80 2.74 -1.78
N ILE A 165 15.31 3.95 -1.54
CA ILE A 165 14.82 4.84 -2.59
C ILE A 165 15.34 6.26 -2.38
N GLY A 166 15.59 6.95 -3.49
CA GLY A 166 15.86 8.39 -3.53
C GLY A 166 14.62 9.15 -3.98
N LEU A 167 14.32 10.27 -3.30
CA LEU A 167 13.17 11.13 -3.58
C LEU A 167 13.56 12.29 -4.51
N GLU A 168 12.59 12.96 -5.15
CA GLU A 168 12.91 14.10 -6.04
C GLU A 168 13.61 15.26 -5.32
N THR A 169 13.51 15.30 -4.00
CA THR A 169 14.10 16.31 -3.12
C THR A 169 15.54 15.98 -2.69
N GLY A 170 16.06 14.81 -3.09
CA GLY A 170 17.44 14.39 -2.85
C GLY A 170 17.65 13.57 -1.58
N GLU A 171 16.65 13.46 -0.69
CA GLU A 171 16.72 12.56 0.45
C GLU A 171 16.67 11.10 0.00
N GLN A 172 17.32 10.26 0.79
CA GLN A 172 17.27 8.82 0.65
C GLN A 172 16.55 8.23 1.86
N ILE A 173 15.59 7.36 1.61
CA ILE A 173 14.90 6.60 2.66
C ILE A 173 15.03 5.10 2.40
N SER A 174 15.00 4.31 3.46
CA SER A 174 15.08 2.85 3.39
C SER A 174 14.20 2.20 4.44
N GLY A 175 13.95 0.91 4.30
CA GLY A 175 13.17 0.17 5.28
C GLY A 175 12.83 -1.24 4.82
N GLU A 176 12.00 -1.88 5.62
CA GLU A 176 11.44 -3.20 5.35
C GLU A 176 9.93 -3.19 5.60
N PHE A 177 9.22 -4.11 4.97
CA PHE A 177 7.80 -4.29 5.15
C PHE A 177 7.43 -5.77 5.16
N HIS A 178 6.45 -6.10 6.00
CA HIS A 178 5.70 -7.33 6.02
C HIS A 178 4.23 -6.91 6.13
N THR A 179 3.47 -7.09 5.06
CA THR A 179 2.10 -6.57 4.98
C THR A 179 1.05 -7.65 5.23
N ALA A 180 -0.09 -7.23 5.76
CA ALA A 180 -1.32 -8.02 5.74
C ALA A 180 -2.18 -7.66 4.52
N SER A 181 -2.85 -8.66 3.93
CA SER A 181 -3.78 -8.46 2.83
C SER A 181 -4.97 -7.60 3.26
N CYS A 182 -5.28 -6.58 2.47
CA CYS A 182 -6.37 -5.65 2.67
C CYS A 182 -7.15 -5.44 1.36
N PRO A 183 -8.21 -6.23 1.11
CA PRO A 183 -9.02 -6.09 -0.11
C PRO A 183 -9.62 -4.69 -0.30
N GLY A 184 -9.88 -3.96 0.80
CA GLY A 184 -10.36 -2.58 0.77
C GLY A 184 -9.42 -1.61 0.05
N LEU A 185 -8.11 -1.88 0.02
CA LEU A 185 -7.13 -1.04 -0.67
C LEU A 185 -7.39 -0.99 -2.19
N ALA A 186 -7.73 -2.12 -2.81
CA ALA A 186 -8.03 -2.14 -4.25
C ALA A 186 -9.27 -1.29 -4.59
N THR A 187 -10.30 -1.37 -3.75
CA THR A 187 -11.54 -0.59 -3.91
C THR A 187 -11.27 0.90 -3.72
N TYR A 188 -10.49 1.23 -2.68
CA TYR A 188 -10.06 2.60 -2.42
C TYR A 188 -9.30 3.15 -3.64
N LEU A 189 -8.27 2.47 -4.15
CA LEU A 189 -7.48 2.96 -5.29
C LEU A 189 -8.27 3.08 -6.61
N ALA A 190 -9.35 2.30 -6.77
CA ALA A 190 -10.24 2.40 -7.92
C ALA A 190 -11.25 3.56 -7.82
N THR A 191 -11.41 4.15 -6.62
CA THR A 191 -12.40 5.21 -6.37
C THR A 191 -11.72 6.58 -6.49
N PRO A 192 -12.25 7.52 -7.29
CA PRO A 192 -11.61 8.82 -7.49
C PRO A 192 -11.83 9.81 -6.33
N THR A 193 -12.72 9.49 -5.39
CA THR A 193 -13.12 10.37 -4.28
C THR A 193 -13.18 9.59 -2.98
N HIS A 194 -12.59 10.15 -1.92
CA HIS A 194 -12.57 9.56 -0.59
C HIS A 194 -13.26 10.47 0.41
N SER A 195 -13.98 9.87 1.37
CA SER A 195 -14.58 10.62 2.45
C SER A 195 -13.53 10.94 3.51
N CYS A 196 -13.72 12.01 4.29
CA CYS A 196 -12.80 12.33 5.38
C CYS A 196 -13.14 11.50 6.63
N GLY A 197 -12.22 10.63 7.07
CA GLY A 197 -12.39 9.74 8.23
C GLY A 197 -11.48 10.10 9.41
N GLY A 198 -12.00 9.93 10.63
CA GLY A 198 -11.25 10.09 11.88
C GLY A 198 -10.41 8.87 12.19
#